data_AF-A0A6V7KP59-F1
#
_entry.id   AF-A0A6V7KP59-F1
#
_cell.length_a   1.000
_cell.length_b   1.000
_cell.length_c   1.000
_cell.angle_alpha   90.00
_cell.angle_beta   90.00
_cell.angle_gamma   90.00
#
_symmetry.space_group_name_H-M   'P 1'
#
loop_
_entity.id
_entity.type
_entity.pdbx_description
1 polymer ?
#
loop_
_entity_poly.entity_id
_entity_poly.type
_entity_poly.pdbx_seq_one_letter_code
_entity_poly.pdbx_strand_id
1 'polypeptide(L)'
;MQVIPQGQLLHKAWLPYNNSRPLTFWMSAIHQMMGQVFSAAFNCSYDVVIVTLMINISAQFTILEHRFEVLPKVIQSDIQQTRLTAKTEEDYKYGILRIETIRLADCLRHHSLIFEFNG
;
A
#
# COMPACT_ATOMS: atom_id res chain seq x y z
N MET A 1 5.45 -5.59 -56.11
CA MET A 1 5.33 -4.14 -55.84
C MET A 1 4.62 -3.97 -54.50
N GLN A 2 5.38 -3.80 -53.42
CA GLN A 2 4.85 -3.54 -52.08
C GLN A 2 4.49 -2.06 -51.97
N VAL A 3 3.20 -1.77 -51.83
CA VAL A 3 2.68 -0.41 -51.61
C VAL A 3 2.80 -0.14 -50.12
N ILE A 4 3.90 0.52 -49.73
CA ILE A 4 4.12 0.99 -48.36
C ILE A 4 3.09 2.10 -48.09
N PRO A 5 2.15 1.95 -47.14
CA PRO A 5 1.18 3.00 -46.87
C PRO A 5 1.90 4.19 -46.23
N GLN A 6 1.79 5.34 -46.89
CA GLN A 6 2.32 6.61 -46.43
C GLN A 6 1.77 6.97 -45.05
N GLY A 7 2.66 7.09 -44.06
CA GLY A 7 2.60 8.14 -43.04
C GLY A 7 1.29 8.34 -42.26
N GLN A 8 0.54 7.28 -41.97
CA GLN A 8 -0.64 7.38 -41.10
C GLN A 8 -0.29 6.92 -39.69
N LEU A 9 -0.10 7.92 -38.82
CA LEU A 9 0.02 7.78 -37.37
C LEU A 9 -1.26 7.15 -36.79
N LEU A 10 -1.11 6.28 -35.79
CA LEU A 10 -2.20 5.52 -35.15
C LEU A 10 -3.27 6.42 -34.49
N HIS A 11 -2.99 7.71 -34.27
CA HIS A 11 -3.97 8.70 -33.84
C HIS A 11 -3.96 9.90 -34.81
N LYS A 12 -5.11 10.21 -35.42
CA LYS A 12 -5.29 11.41 -36.27
C LYS A 12 -5.26 12.67 -35.40
N ALA A 13 -4.07 13.14 -35.03
CA ALA A 13 -3.88 14.47 -34.47
C ALA A 13 -3.64 15.47 -35.61
N TRP A 14 -4.47 16.50 -35.69
CA TRP A 14 -4.29 17.62 -36.63
C TRP A 14 -3.14 18.50 -36.13
N LEU A 15 -1.90 18.18 -36.52
CA LEU A 15 -0.74 19.01 -36.18
C LEU A 15 -0.53 20.12 -37.23
N PRO A 16 -0.46 21.40 -36.83
CA PRO A 16 -0.24 22.53 -37.72
C PRO A 16 1.24 22.71 -38.06
N TYR A 17 1.98 21.63 -38.29
CA TYR A 17 3.38 21.69 -38.67
C TYR A 17 3.68 20.75 -39.83
N ASN A 18 4.34 21.30 -40.84
CA ASN A 18 4.70 20.61 -42.06
C ASN A 18 5.65 19.43 -41.74
N ASN A 19 5.30 18.24 -42.24
CA ASN A 19 5.96 16.96 -42.01
C ASN A 19 7.31 16.84 -42.78
N SER A 20 8.19 17.84 -42.69
CA SER A 20 9.45 17.87 -43.44
C SER A 20 10.65 17.26 -42.69
N ARG A 21 10.48 16.79 -41.44
CA ARG A 21 11.56 16.12 -40.68
C ARG A 21 11.05 14.80 -40.09
N PRO A 22 11.63 13.65 -40.46
CA PRO A 22 11.19 12.35 -39.97
C PRO A 22 11.31 12.23 -38.44
N LEU A 23 12.32 12.87 -37.84
CA LEU A 23 12.54 12.84 -36.38
C LEU A 23 11.35 13.37 -35.58
N THR A 24 10.74 14.49 -35.98
CA THR A 24 9.63 15.10 -35.23
C THR A 24 8.34 14.29 -35.33
N PHE A 25 8.13 13.59 -36.45
CA PHE A 25 7.04 12.63 -36.63
C PHE A 25 7.21 11.43 -35.68
N TRP A 26 8.38 10.81 -35.65
CA TRP A 26 8.68 9.71 -34.75
C TRP A 26 8.57 10.12 -33.28
N MET A 27 9.03 11.30 -32.90
CA MET A 27 8.89 11.82 -31.52
C MET A 27 7.41 11.95 -31.12
N SER A 28 6.56 12.44 -32.02
CA SER A 28 5.12 12.60 -31.76
C SER A 28 4.41 11.23 -31.71
N ALA A 29 4.80 10.30 -32.58
CA ALA A 29 4.34 8.91 -32.58
C ALA A 29 4.66 8.21 -31.26
N ILE A 30 5.91 8.33 -30.82
CA ILE A 30 6.42 7.74 -29.58
C ILE A 30 5.70 8.36 -28.39
N HIS A 31 5.51 9.68 -28.39
CA HIS A 31 4.79 10.37 -27.31
C HIS A 31 3.33 9.89 -27.19
N GLN A 32 2.62 9.75 -28.32
CA GLN A 32 1.26 9.21 -28.33
C GLN A 32 1.22 7.75 -27.90
N MET A 33 2.15 6.93 -28.38
CA MET A 33 2.24 5.52 -27.99
C MET A 33 2.54 5.37 -26.49
N MET A 34 3.46 6.16 -25.96
CA MET A 34 3.73 6.24 -24.52
C MET A 34 2.46 6.63 -23.76
N GLY A 35 1.77 7.69 -24.15
CA GLY A 35 0.54 8.12 -23.49
C GLY A 35 -0.55 7.04 -23.46
N GLN A 36 -0.71 6.29 -24.56
CA GLN A 36 -1.67 5.18 -24.62
C GLN A 36 -1.26 4.00 -23.74
N VAL A 37 0.02 3.63 -23.75
CA VAL A 37 0.56 2.55 -22.90
C VAL A 37 0.47 2.94 -21.42
N PHE A 38 0.83 4.18 -21.07
CA PHE A 38 0.71 4.68 -19.69
C PHE A 38 -0.74 4.73 -19.22
N SER A 39 -1.67 5.18 -20.06
CA SER A 39 -3.09 5.18 -19.73
C SER A 39 -3.62 3.77 -19.47
N ALA A 40 -3.33 2.82 -20.37
CA ALA A 40 -3.73 1.42 -20.19
C ALA A 40 -3.08 0.78 -18.95
N ALA A 41 -1.79 1.02 -18.75
CA ALA A 41 -1.05 0.51 -17.59
C ALA A 41 -1.56 1.11 -16.28
N PHE A 42 -1.87 2.40 -16.24
CA PHE A 42 -2.37 3.07 -15.03
C PHE A 42 -3.78 2.58 -14.68
N ASN A 43 -4.68 2.44 -15.65
CA ASN A 43 -6.01 1.89 -15.41
C ASN A 43 -5.93 0.45 -14.86
N CYS A 44 -5.11 -0.41 -15.48
CA CYS A 44 -4.93 -1.78 -15.01
C CYS A 44 -4.23 -1.84 -13.64
N SER A 45 -3.19 -1.02 -13.43
CA SER A 45 -2.45 -0.97 -12.18
C SER A 45 -3.29 -0.39 -11.06
N TYR A 46 -4.15 0.58 -11.34
CA TYR A 46 -5.06 1.16 -10.35
C TYR A 46 -5.98 0.08 -9.77
N ASP A 47 -6.63 -0.70 -10.64
CA ASP A 47 -7.51 -1.79 -10.20
C ASP A 47 -6.73 -2.88 -9.44
N VAL A 48 -5.56 -3.27 -9.93
CA VAL A 48 -4.72 -4.31 -9.30
C VAL A 48 -4.12 -3.85 -7.97
N VAL A 49 -3.58 -2.64 -7.90
CA VAL A 49 -2.98 -2.08 -6.68
C VAL A 49 -4.03 -1.92 -5.61
N ILE A 50 -5.23 -1.43 -5.95
CA ILE A 50 -6.32 -1.30 -4.99
C ILE A 50 -6.74 -2.67 -4.46
N VAL A 51 -6.96 -3.66 -5.33
CA VAL A 51 -7.34 -5.02 -4.88
C VAL A 51 -6.24 -5.63 -4.01
N THR A 52 -4.97 -5.47 -4.39
CA THR A 52 -3.82 -5.99 -3.63
C THR A 52 -3.70 -5.32 -2.27
N LEU A 53 -3.88 -4.00 -2.21
CA LEU A 53 -3.86 -3.25 -0.96
C LEU A 53 -5.02 -3.66 -0.06
N MET A 54 -6.23 -3.80 -0.61
CA MET A 54 -7.40 -4.25 0.13
C MET A 54 -7.18 -5.63 0.75
N ILE A 55 -6.68 -6.60 -0.03
CA ILE A 55 -6.37 -7.95 0.49
C ILE A 55 -5.34 -7.90 1.63
N ASN A 56 -4.28 -7.10 1.47
CA ASN A 56 -3.26 -6.94 2.51
C ASN A 56 -3.83 -6.32 3.79
N ILE A 57 -4.63 -5.26 3.65
CA ILE A 57 -5.29 -4.61 4.80
C ILE A 57 -6.27 -5.57 5.46
N SER A 58 -7.08 -6.30 4.70
CA SER A 58 -8.03 -7.29 5.24
C SER A 58 -7.32 -8.38 6.03
N ALA A 59 -6.22 -8.93 5.51
CA ALA A 59 -5.43 -9.93 6.23
C ALA A 59 -4.82 -9.37 7.53
N GLN A 60 -4.27 -8.14 7.49
CA GLN A 60 -3.77 -7.47 8.69
C GLN A 60 -4.88 -7.18 9.70
N PHE A 61 -6.08 -6.84 9.24
CA PHE A 61 -7.23 -6.60 10.09
C PHE A 61 -7.70 -7.86 10.81
N THR A 62 -7.78 -9.00 10.12
CA THR A 62 -8.10 -10.29 10.74
C THR A 62 -7.07 -10.69 11.80
N ILE A 63 -5.79 -10.45 11.57
CA ILE A 63 -4.73 -10.69 12.57
C ILE A 63 -4.93 -9.75 13.78
N LEU A 64 -5.23 -8.48 13.53
CA LEU A 64 -5.48 -7.51 14.59
C LEU A 64 -6.70 -7.90 15.43
N GLU A 65 -7.79 -8.34 14.79
CA GLU A 65 -9.00 -8.83 15.45
C GLU A 65 -8.70 -10.04 16.34
N HIS A 66 -8.00 -11.05 15.82
CA HIS A 66 -7.60 -12.21 16.62
C HIS A 66 -6.73 -11.81 17.81
N ARG A 67 -5.78 -10.89 17.60
CA ARG A 67 -4.97 -10.34 18.71
C ARG A 67 -5.84 -9.58 19.69
N PHE A 68 -6.85 -8.85 19.25
CA PHE A 68 -7.78 -8.11 20.11
C PHE A 68 -8.71 -9.04 20.90
N GLU A 69 -8.99 -10.26 20.44
CA GLU A 69 -9.72 -11.27 21.23
C GLU A 69 -8.83 -11.95 22.27
N VAL A 70 -7.55 -12.17 21.93
CA VAL A 70 -6.56 -12.80 22.84
C VAL A 70 -6.07 -11.80 23.88
N LEU A 71 -5.93 -10.51 23.51
CA LEU A 71 -5.38 -9.46 24.35
C LEU A 71 -6.16 -9.29 25.67
N PRO A 72 -7.49 -9.23 25.74
CA PRO A 72 -8.25 -9.17 27.00
C PRO A 72 -7.98 -10.35 27.92
N LYS A 73 -7.80 -11.56 27.37
CA LYS A 73 -7.53 -12.78 28.17
C LYS A 73 -6.14 -12.73 28.79
N VAL A 74 -5.14 -12.31 28.01
CA VAL A 74 -3.75 -12.15 28.47
C VAL A 74 -3.61 -10.97 29.42
N ILE A 75 -4.28 -9.85 29.11
CA ILE A 75 -4.37 -8.69 29.99
C ILE A 75 -5.00 -9.13 31.30
N GLN A 76 -6.12 -9.86 31.32
CA GLN A 76 -6.77 -10.26 32.57
C GLN A 76 -5.83 -11.06 33.51
N SER A 77 -4.99 -11.95 32.97
CA SER A 77 -3.96 -12.63 33.78
C SER A 77 -2.87 -11.68 34.27
N ASP A 78 -2.37 -10.77 33.41
CA ASP A 78 -1.33 -9.81 33.75
C ASP A 78 -1.84 -8.75 34.76
N ILE A 79 -3.11 -8.35 34.65
CA ILE A 79 -3.84 -7.46 35.57
C ILE A 79 -3.99 -8.14 36.93
N GLN A 80 -4.41 -9.41 36.95
CA GLN A 80 -4.57 -10.15 38.19
C GLN A 80 -3.24 -10.29 38.93
N GLN A 81 -2.16 -10.57 38.21
CA GLN A 81 -0.82 -10.59 38.79
C GLN A 81 -0.42 -9.20 39.32
N THR A 82 -0.65 -8.14 38.55
CA THR A 82 -0.38 -6.76 38.96
C THR A 82 -1.16 -6.39 40.22
N ARG A 83 -2.42 -6.81 40.34
CA ARG A 83 -3.26 -6.59 41.53
C ARG A 83 -2.72 -7.29 42.77
N LEU A 84 -2.09 -8.46 42.62
CA LEU A 84 -1.47 -9.20 43.72
C LEU A 84 -0.15 -8.57 44.17
N THR A 85 0.59 -7.95 43.25
CA THR A 85 1.87 -7.30 43.56
C THR A 85 1.73 -5.84 43.97
N ALA A 86 0.64 -5.18 43.59
CA ALA A 86 0.40 -3.78 43.88
C ALA A 86 0.13 -3.55 45.37
N LYS A 87 0.93 -2.68 46.00
CA LYS A 87 0.71 -2.26 47.40
C LYS A 87 -0.22 -1.06 47.53
N THR A 88 -0.43 -0.32 46.44
CA THR A 88 -1.17 0.94 46.41
C THR A 88 -1.97 1.05 45.13
N GLU A 89 -3.07 1.81 45.12
CA GLU A 89 -3.87 2.05 43.90
C GLU A 89 -3.06 2.69 42.76
N GLU A 90 -2.13 3.59 43.10
CA GLU A 90 -1.18 4.20 42.15
C GLU A 90 -0.30 3.14 41.48
N ASP A 91 0.20 2.19 42.25
CA ASP A 91 1.08 1.10 41.81
C ASP A 91 0.32 0.12 40.89
N TYR A 92 -0.95 -0.16 41.22
CA TYR A 92 -1.85 -0.91 40.34
C TYR A 92 -2.05 -0.18 39.01
N LYS A 93 -2.46 1.09 39.03
CA LYS A 93 -2.73 1.88 37.82
C LYS A 93 -1.49 1.99 36.91
N TYR A 94 -0.31 2.20 37.50
CA TYR A 94 0.95 2.25 36.76
C TYR A 94 1.31 0.90 36.13
N GLY A 95 1.09 -0.20 36.85
CA GLY A 95 1.29 -1.56 36.34
C GLY A 95 0.41 -1.86 35.12
N ILE A 96 -0.87 -1.48 35.15
CA ILE A 96 -1.80 -1.67 34.02
C ILE A 96 -1.36 -0.85 32.80
N LEU A 97 -1.07 0.44 32.99
CA LEU A 97 -0.66 1.34 31.90
C LEU A 97 0.64 0.86 31.24
N ARG A 98 1.57 0.33 32.04
CA ARG A 98 2.83 -0.24 31.56
C ARG A 98 2.59 -1.50 30.71
N ILE A 99 1.71 -2.39 31.13
CA ILE A 99 1.36 -3.60 30.36
C ILE A 99 0.75 -3.21 29.01
N GLU A 100 -0.22 -2.29 29.01
CA GLU A 100 -0.87 -1.81 27.78
C GLU A 100 0.16 -1.21 26.80
N THR A 101 1.02 -0.32 27.31
CA THR A 101 2.05 0.35 26.50
C THR A 101 3.04 -0.64 25.90
N ILE A 102 3.49 -1.65 26.65
CA ILE A 102 4.41 -2.69 26.14
C ILE A 102 3.74 -3.53 25.05
N ARG A 103 2.50 -3.97 25.27
CA ARG A 103 1.77 -4.81 24.31
C ARG A 103 1.48 -4.06 23.01
N LEU A 104 1.10 -2.78 23.10
CA LEU A 104 0.95 -1.89 21.94
C LEU A 104 2.29 -1.69 21.23
N ALA A 105 3.35 -1.41 21.96
CA ALA A 105 4.69 -1.22 21.38
C ALA A 105 5.18 -2.47 20.64
N ASP A 106 4.98 -3.67 21.19
CA ASP A 106 5.32 -4.92 20.52
C ASP A 106 4.49 -5.14 19.26
N CYS A 107 3.20 -4.78 19.28
CA CYS A 107 2.33 -4.86 18.10
C CYS A 107 2.80 -3.92 16.99
N LEU A 108 3.10 -2.66 17.34
CA LEU A 108 3.60 -1.65 16.42
C LEU A 108 4.98 -2.02 15.87
N ARG A 109 5.88 -2.53 16.72
CA ARG A 109 7.20 -2.98 16.31
C ARG A 109 7.12 -4.15 15.34
N HIS A 110 6.26 -5.13 15.61
CA HIS A 110 6.08 -6.26 14.72
C HIS A 110 5.55 -5.83 13.34
N HIS A 111 4.53 -4.97 13.31
CA HIS A 111 4.03 -4.40 12.04
C HIS A 111 5.10 -3.56 11.34
N SER A 112 5.84 -2.73 12.06
CA SER A 112 6.94 -1.91 11.50
C SER A 112 8.02 -2.77 10.85
N LEU A 113 8.41 -3.88 11.50
CA LEU A 113 9.40 -4.81 10.94
C LEU A 113 8.87 -5.53 9.69
N ILE A 114 7.56 -5.87 9.65
CA ILE A 114 6.94 -6.44 8.46
C ILE A 114 6.96 -5.43 7.31
N PHE A 115 6.64 -4.15 7.58
CA PHE A 115 6.71 -3.10 6.56
C PHE A 115 8.14 -2.83 6.07
N GLU A 116 9.13 -2.86 6.96
CA GLU A 116 10.54 -2.66 6.62
C GLU A 116 11.13 -3.83 5.83
N PHE A 117 10.65 -5.06 6.04
CA PHE A 117 11.07 -6.24 5.28
C PHE A 117 10.41 -6.34 3.89
N ASN A 118 9.26 -5.68 3.68
CA ASN A 118 8.50 -5.69 2.43
C ASN A 118 8.65 -4.42 1.57
N GLY A 119 9.51 -3.47 1.97
CA GLY A 119 9.86 -2.24 1.23
C GLY A 119 11.27 -2.28 0.69
#